data_AF-A0A6J0LTA3-F1
#
_entry.id   AF-A0A6J0LTA3-F1
#
_cell.length_a   1.000
_cell.length_b   1.000
_cell.length_c   1.000
_cell.angle_alpha   90.00
_cell.angle_beta   90.00
_cell.angle_gamma   90.00
#
_symmetry.space_group_name_H-M   'P 1'
#
loop_
_entity.id
_entity.type
_entity.pdbx_description
1 polymer ?
#
loop_
_entity_poly.entity_id
_entity_poly.type
_entity_poly.pdbx_seq_one_letter_code
_entity_poly.pdbx_strand_id
1 'polypeptide(L)'
;MISKKLAMLVVLALLHLLYMKAPTSTLSYDDKPPFKQNVPLLPRTTGSMSTTTSSSSSVVSDQQEKEESDPLVPPPKATKSERISWFRRKLPELEILKSTTKSKRFHRRVLDLYNKNCSAQFFMVWLSPAKSFGPREMLAVDTLFTTNPGACLVILSNSLDSPIGHTILKPFIDQGFNLVALTLDIPFLVKNTPAEAWLKKLKSGKMDPGSIPLFMNLSDLTRLAVLYKYGGIYLDTDIIFLNSMTGLRNAIGAQSLHPKTKTWTRLNNAVMVFDLHHPLMREFLHEYSTTFDGNRWGYNSPYLVSRVISRLGHKPEYNLTIFPPDAFYPVNWLKIPSLFKKPATTREAKWVEKTVHEMNKGSYMIHLWNKVTRKMKIEEGSVMHRLISTHCTVCGNITESHS
;
A
#
# COMPACT_ATOMS: atom_id res chain seq x y z
N MET A 1 20.88 8.86 55.56
CA MET A 1 19.72 9.78 55.41
C MET A 1 18.92 9.63 54.10
N ILE A 2 19.18 8.64 53.24
CA ILE A 2 18.47 8.47 51.95
C ILE A 2 17.31 7.46 52.03
N SER A 3 17.33 6.52 53.00
CA SER A 3 16.32 5.46 53.13
C SER A 3 14.93 5.96 53.59
N LYS A 4 14.84 7.00 54.43
CA LYS A 4 13.54 7.51 54.91
C LYS A 4 12.75 8.29 53.85
N LYS A 5 13.43 8.98 52.93
CA LYS A 5 12.76 9.73 51.84
C LYS A 5 12.15 8.79 50.79
N LEU A 6 12.81 7.67 50.50
CA LEU A 6 12.30 6.69 49.54
C LEU A 6 11.08 5.94 50.10
N ALA A 7 11.09 5.58 51.39
CA ALA A 7 9.94 4.98 52.05
C ALA A 7 8.72 5.91 52.07
N MET A 8 8.93 7.21 52.28
CA MET A 8 7.84 8.18 52.30
C MET A 8 7.22 8.39 50.91
N LEU A 9 8.03 8.38 49.83
CA LEU A 9 7.53 8.46 48.46
C LEU A 9 6.70 7.23 48.04
N VAL A 10 7.10 6.03 48.49
CA VAL A 10 6.36 4.79 48.21
C VAL A 10 5.01 4.78 48.93
N VAL A 11 4.96 5.26 50.18
CA VAL A 11 3.69 5.38 50.93
C VAL A 11 2.75 6.42 50.30
N LEU A 12 3.28 7.57 49.85
CA LEU A 12 2.49 8.59 49.14
C LEU A 12 1.94 8.08 47.79
N ALA A 13 2.73 7.29 47.04
CA ALA A 13 2.28 6.69 45.78
C ALA A 13 1.19 5.62 46.00
N LEU A 14 1.31 4.81 47.06
CA LEU A 14 0.29 3.82 47.44
C LEU A 14 -1.02 4.46 47.92
N LEU A 15 -0.94 5.57 48.67
CA LEU A 15 -2.11 6.36 49.08
C LEU A 15 -2.80 7.02 47.88
N HIS A 16 -2.05 7.46 46.86
CA HIS A 16 -2.63 8.02 45.64
C HIS A 16 -3.36 6.97 44.79
N LEU A 17 -2.86 5.73 44.75
CA LEU A 17 -3.52 4.61 44.08
C LEU A 17 -4.80 4.16 44.82
N LEU A 18 -4.88 4.33 46.14
CA LEU A 18 -6.08 4.04 46.92
C LEU A 18 -7.19 5.10 46.79
N TYR A 19 -6.87 6.32 46.33
CA TYR A 19 -7.83 7.44 46.19
C TYR A 19 -8.30 7.73 44.76
N MET A 20 -7.84 6.97 43.76
CA MET A 20 -8.32 7.08 42.38
C MET A 20 -9.66 6.36 42.24
N LYS A 21 -10.74 7.10 42.48
CA LYS A 21 -12.12 6.69 42.26
C LYS A 21 -12.36 6.46 40.76
N ALA A 22 -12.79 5.25 40.39
CA ALA A 22 -13.18 4.93 39.02
C ALA A 22 -14.37 5.80 38.57
N PRO A 23 -14.37 6.36 37.35
CA PRO A 23 -15.54 7.05 36.83
C PRO A 23 -16.66 6.04 36.56
N THR A 24 -17.71 6.10 37.37
CA THR A 24 -19.01 5.47 37.14
C THR A 24 -19.77 6.24 36.08
N SER A 25 -19.88 5.70 34.87
CA SER A 25 -20.92 6.08 33.91
C SER A 25 -21.95 4.96 33.83
N THR A 26 -23.01 5.12 34.59
CA THR A 26 -24.29 4.43 34.45
C THR A 26 -25.05 5.01 33.27
N LEU A 27 -25.42 4.20 32.28
CA LEU A 27 -26.58 4.45 31.42
C LEU A 27 -27.10 3.12 30.85
N SER A 28 -28.42 3.09 30.74
CA SER A 28 -29.33 1.95 30.91
C SER A 28 -29.38 0.97 29.74
N TYR A 29 -29.70 -0.27 30.11
CA TYR A 29 -30.20 -1.33 29.24
C TYR A 29 -31.71 -1.14 29.02
N ASP A 30 -32.24 -1.77 27.96
CA ASP A 30 -33.63 -1.82 27.47
C ASP A 30 -34.09 -0.67 26.54
N ASP A 31 -34.10 -0.93 25.22
CA ASP A 31 -35.31 -1.46 24.56
C ASP A 31 -35.05 -1.81 23.07
N LYS A 32 -35.65 -2.92 22.63
CA LYS A 32 -35.63 -3.43 21.23
C LYS A 32 -36.82 -2.87 20.42
N PRO A 33 -36.82 -3.00 19.08
CA PRO A 33 -37.26 -1.96 18.14
C PRO A 33 -38.72 -2.09 17.70
N PRO A 34 -39.22 -1.09 16.95
CA PRO A 34 -40.14 -1.40 15.86
C PRO A 34 -39.82 -0.66 14.56
N PHE A 35 -40.47 -1.15 13.48
CA PHE A 35 -40.54 -0.65 12.09
C PHE A 35 -39.54 -1.27 11.10
N LYS A 36 -39.91 -2.33 10.37
CA LYS A 36 -40.93 -2.52 9.29
C LYS A 36 -40.32 -2.33 7.89
N GLN A 37 -40.11 -3.47 7.23
CA GLN A 37 -40.09 -3.62 5.78
C GLN A 37 -41.37 -3.02 5.19
N ASN A 38 -41.23 -2.27 4.10
CA ASN A 38 -42.16 -2.20 2.96
C ASN A 38 -41.65 -1.17 1.94
N VAL A 39 -41.08 -1.62 0.82
CA VAL A 39 -41.13 -0.88 -0.45
C VAL A 39 -41.41 -1.88 -1.58
N PRO A 40 -42.35 -1.60 -2.51
CA PRO A 40 -42.93 -2.61 -3.40
C PRO A 40 -42.09 -2.89 -4.64
N LEU A 41 -42.15 -4.15 -5.09
CA LEU A 41 -41.82 -4.59 -6.45
C LEU A 41 -42.87 -4.05 -7.44
N LEU A 42 -42.41 -3.44 -8.53
CA LEU A 42 -43.23 -3.08 -9.70
C LEU A 42 -42.69 -3.81 -10.96
N PRO A 43 -43.54 -4.05 -11.97
CA PRO A 43 -43.63 -5.35 -12.61
C PRO A 43 -42.90 -5.44 -13.94
N ARG A 44 -42.58 -6.70 -14.26
CA ARG A 44 -42.10 -7.21 -15.54
C ARG A 44 -43.21 -7.10 -16.60
N THR A 45 -43.08 -6.18 -17.55
CA THR A 45 -43.91 -6.15 -18.76
C THR A 45 -43.23 -6.91 -19.88
N THR A 46 -43.88 -8.00 -20.29
CA THR A 46 -43.69 -8.72 -21.54
C THR A 46 -44.19 -7.88 -22.71
N GLY A 47 -43.35 -7.67 -23.73
CA GLY A 47 -43.73 -7.08 -25.01
C GLY A 47 -42.96 -7.76 -26.13
N SER A 48 -43.64 -8.64 -26.86
CA SER A 48 -43.20 -9.22 -28.12
C SER A 48 -43.44 -8.20 -29.23
N MET A 49 -42.39 -7.84 -29.99
CA MET A 49 -42.55 -7.34 -31.36
C MET A 49 -41.46 -7.92 -32.24
N SER A 50 -41.90 -8.69 -33.22
CA SER A 50 -41.16 -9.15 -34.39
C SER A 50 -41.07 -8.01 -35.41
N THR A 51 -39.86 -7.76 -35.92
CA THR A 51 -39.63 -7.23 -37.27
C THR A 51 -38.27 -7.71 -37.78
N THR A 52 -38.33 -8.54 -38.83
CA THR A 52 -37.34 -8.66 -39.92
C THR A 52 -36.97 -7.24 -40.43
N THR A 53 -35.77 -6.89 -40.89
CA THR A 53 -34.86 -7.54 -41.83
C THR A 53 -33.55 -6.73 -41.93
N SER A 54 -32.53 -7.35 -42.53
CA SER A 54 -31.40 -6.78 -43.30
C SER A 54 -30.02 -6.74 -42.62
N SER A 55 -29.16 -7.54 -43.24
CA SER A 55 -27.73 -7.71 -43.13
C SER A 55 -26.94 -6.42 -43.37
N SER A 56 -25.99 -6.13 -42.50
CA SER A 56 -24.70 -5.54 -42.90
C SER A 56 -23.60 -6.06 -41.98
N SER A 57 -22.89 -7.05 -42.49
CA SER A 57 -21.62 -7.54 -41.98
C SER A 57 -20.58 -6.43 -42.04
N SER A 58 -20.29 -5.78 -40.91
CA SER A 58 -19.05 -5.04 -40.72
C SER A 58 -18.13 -5.89 -39.86
N VAL A 59 -17.27 -6.63 -40.56
CA VAL A 59 -16.09 -7.29 -39.98
C VAL A 59 -15.23 -6.17 -39.40
N VAL A 60 -15.37 -5.92 -38.10
CA VAL A 60 -14.40 -5.10 -37.37
C VAL A 60 -13.16 -5.96 -37.27
N SER A 61 -12.17 -5.62 -38.08
CA SER A 61 -10.86 -6.23 -38.06
C SER A 61 -10.28 -6.12 -36.65
N ASP A 62 -10.01 -7.27 -36.04
CA ASP A 62 -9.10 -7.41 -34.91
C ASP A 62 -7.76 -6.79 -35.32
N GLN A 63 -7.58 -5.51 -35.01
CA GLN A 63 -6.24 -4.94 -34.95
C GLN A 63 -5.59 -5.57 -33.73
N GLN A 64 -4.83 -6.62 -34.04
CA GLN A 64 -3.78 -7.19 -33.22
C GLN A 64 -2.92 -6.04 -32.69
N GLU A 65 -3.23 -5.54 -31.48
CA GLU A 65 -2.35 -4.70 -30.69
C GLU A 65 -1.05 -5.50 -30.59
N LYS A 66 -0.04 -5.13 -31.39
CA LYS A 66 1.33 -5.58 -31.15
C LYS A 66 1.59 -5.25 -29.69
N GLU A 67 1.83 -6.25 -28.86
CA GLU A 67 2.36 -6.07 -27.50
C GLU A 67 3.64 -5.24 -27.62
N GLU A 68 3.51 -3.92 -27.57
CA GLU A 68 4.63 -3.02 -27.52
C GLU A 68 5.33 -3.30 -26.19
N SER A 69 6.54 -3.84 -26.27
CA SER A 69 7.24 -4.24 -25.05
C SER A 69 7.45 -3.02 -24.16
N ASP A 70 7.00 -3.12 -22.91
CA ASP A 70 7.06 -2.02 -21.94
C ASP A 70 8.50 -1.46 -21.92
N PRO A 71 8.70 -0.16 -22.22
CA PRO A 71 10.04 0.43 -22.31
C PRO A 71 10.78 0.48 -20.97
N LEU A 72 10.11 0.15 -19.86
CA LEU A 72 10.70 -0.01 -18.54
C LEU A 72 11.13 -1.46 -18.24
N VAL A 73 10.86 -2.42 -19.12
CA VAL A 73 11.23 -3.83 -18.96
C VAL A 73 12.50 -4.14 -19.78
N PRO A 74 13.62 -4.51 -19.14
CA PRO A 74 14.84 -4.83 -19.86
C PRO A 74 14.68 -6.12 -20.69
N PRO A 75 15.43 -6.27 -21.81
CA PRO A 75 15.39 -7.47 -22.60
C PRO A 75 15.82 -8.71 -21.79
N PRO A 76 15.13 -9.85 -21.94
CA PRO A 76 15.41 -11.04 -21.16
C PRO A 76 16.82 -11.57 -21.47
N LYS A 77 17.55 -12.00 -20.43
CA LYS A 77 18.91 -12.57 -20.53
C LYS A 77 19.97 -11.64 -21.17
N ALA A 78 19.69 -10.35 -21.35
CA ALA A 78 20.66 -9.40 -21.87
C ALA A 78 21.84 -9.20 -20.91
N THR A 79 23.04 -9.15 -21.48
CA THR A 79 24.27 -8.73 -20.79
C THR A 79 24.17 -7.27 -20.33
N LYS A 80 25.08 -6.87 -19.43
CA LYS A 80 25.18 -5.48 -18.95
C LYS A 80 25.33 -4.48 -20.10
N SER A 81 26.18 -4.77 -21.09
CA SER A 81 26.42 -3.89 -22.24
C SER A 81 25.16 -3.73 -23.11
N GLU A 82 24.48 -4.84 -23.38
CA GLU A 82 23.24 -4.85 -24.16
C GLU A 82 22.12 -4.06 -23.46
N ARG A 83 21.97 -4.20 -22.14
CA ARG A 83 20.99 -3.43 -21.36
C ARG A 83 21.29 -1.93 -21.37
N ILE A 84 22.56 -1.54 -21.24
CA ILE A 84 22.96 -0.12 -21.34
C ILE A 84 22.62 0.44 -22.72
N SER A 85 22.93 -0.31 -23.79
CA SER A 85 22.63 0.08 -25.16
C SER A 85 21.12 0.19 -25.41
N TRP A 86 20.36 -0.82 -24.99
CA TRP A 86 18.89 -0.82 -25.03
C TRP A 86 18.31 0.38 -24.29
N PHE A 87 18.73 0.61 -23.04
CA PHE A 87 18.20 1.68 -22.21
C PHE A 87 18.50 3.04 -22.80
N ARG A 88 19.70 3.25 -23.36
CA ARG A 88 20.05 4.49 -24.06
C ARG A 88 19.12 4.79 -25.22
N ARG A 89 18.72 3.76 -25.99
CA ARG A 89 17.75 3.92 -27.09
C ARG A 89 16.34 4.25 -26.58
N LYS A 90 15.92 3.65 -25.47
CA LYS A 90 14.59 3.86 -24.87
C LYS A 90 14.47 5.16 -24.07
N LEU A 91 15.56 5.67 -23.52
CA LEU A 91 15.57 6.84 -22.65
C LEU A 91 14.80 8.08 -23.19
N PRO A 92 14.87 8.44 -24.49
CA PRO A 92 14.10 9.55 -25.03
C PRO A 92 12.57 9.36 -24.94
N GLU A 93 12.08 8.13 -24.96
CA GLU A 93 10.66 7.77 -24.89
C GLU A 93 10.13 7.77 -23.44
N LEU A 94 11.03 7.74 -22.44
CA LEU A 94 10.65 7.62 -21.03
C LEU A 94 10.19 8.95 -20.42
N GLU A 95 8.94 9.33 -20.65
CA GLU A 95 8.33 10.53 -20.06
C GLU A 95 8.36 10.53 -18.52
N ILE A 96 8.27 9.36 -17.88
CA ILE A 96 8.31 9.21 -16.41
C ILE A 96 9.61 9.77 -15.78
N LEU A 97 10.70 9.88 -16.57
CA LEU A 97 11.98 10.43 -16.13
C LEU A 97 12.13 11.94 -16.44
N LYS A 98 11.05 12.59 -16.90
CA LYS A 98 10.99 14.00 -17.28
C LYS A 98 9.90 14.74 -16.48
N SER A 99 10.06 16.05 -16.34
CA SER A 99 9.00 16.92 -15.82
C SER A 99 8.16 17.42 -17.00
N THR A 100 7.03 16.76 -17.24
CA THR A 100 6.06 17.14 -18.28
C THR A 100 5.16 18.27 -17.77
N THR A 101 4.41 18.92 -18.66
CA THR A 101 3.41 19.94 -18.26
C THR A 101 2.42 19.39 -17.23
N LYS A 102 2.04 18.11 -17.37
CA LYS A 102 1.12 17.43 -16.45
C LYS A 102 1.80 17.11 -15.12
N SER A 103 2.99 16.51 -15.13
CA SER A 103 3.66 16.11 -13.89
C SER A 103 4.13 17.32 -13.07
N LYS A 104 4.42 18.47 -13.68
CA LYS A 104 4.70 19.72 -12.94
C LYS A 104 3.54 20.20 -12.04
N ARG A 105 2.30 19.76 -12.30
CA ARG A 105 1.14 20.04 -11.43
C ARG A 105 1.08 19.15 -10.20
N PHE A 106 1.93 18.12 -10.12
CA PHE A 106 1.96 17.13 -9.05
C PHE A 106 1.97 17.76 -7.66
N HIS A 107 2.94 18.64 -7.39
CA HIS A 107 3.10 19.25 -6.07
C HIS A 107 1.85 20.01 -5.62
N ARG A 108 1.33 20.88 -6.49
CA ARG A 108 0.10 21.64 -6.22
C ARG A 108 -1.08 20.73 -5.92
N ARG A 109 -1.28 19.66 -6.72
CA ARG A 109 -2.39 18.72 -6.53
C ARG A 109 -2.29 17.89 -5.26
N VAL A 110 -1.07 17.60 -4.78
CA VAL A 110 -0.87 16.98 -3.46
C VAL A 110 -1.31 17.97 -2.36
N LEU A 111 -0.89 19.23 -2.44
CA LEU A 111 -1.28 20.26 -1.47
C LEU A 111 -2.78 20.57 -1.47
N ASP A 112 -3.42 20.55 -2.65
CA ASP A 112 -4.87 20.73 -2.77
C ASP A 112 -5.64 19.66 -1.98
N LEU A 113 -5.12 18.42 -1.93
CA LEU A 113 -5.69 17.36 -1.09
C LEU A 113 -5.42 17.59 0.40
N TYR A 114 -4.24 18.09 0.76
CA TYR A 114 -3.86 18.36 2.16
C TYR A 114 -4.77 19.39 2.81
N ASN A 115 -5.23 20.37 2.04
CA ASN A 115 -6.15 21.41 2.50
C ASN A 115 -7.54 20.89 2.89
N LYS A 116 -7.82 19.60 2.72
CA LYS A 116 -9.08 18.96 3.12
C LYS A 116 -9.14 18.51 4.58
N ASN A 117 -8.18 18.88 5.43
CA ASN A 117 -8.11 18.55 6.86
C ASN A 117 -8.17 17.03 7.15
N CYS A 118 -7.33 16.26 6.45
CA CYS A 118 -7.26 14.82 6.58
C CYS A 118 -6.65 14.41 7.93
N SER A 119 -7.16 13.34 8.55
CA SER A 119 -6.61 12.74 9.77
C SER A 119 -5.20 12.15 9.56
N ALA A 120 -4.93 11.64 8.36
CA ALA A 120 -3.63 11.14 7.93
C ALA A 120 -3.52 11.17 6.41
N GLN A 121 -2.31 11.37 5.92
CA GLN A 121 -2.00 11.30 4.49
C GLN A 121 -1.38 9.95 4.15
N PHE A 122 -1.97 9.30 3.15
CA PHE A 122 -1.52 8.04 2.59
C PHE A 122 -1.04 8.21 1.15
N PHE A 123 -0.05 7.39 0.80
CA PHE A 123 0.54 7.31 -0.53
C PHE A 123 0.62 5.85 -0.98
N MET A 124 0.18 5.60 -2.20
CA MET A 124 0.40 4.34 -2.92
C MET A 124 1.11 4.63 -4.24
N VAL A 125 1.83 3.64 -4.79
CA VAL A 125 2.48 3.76 -6.10
C VAL A 125 1.91 2.71 -7.05
N TRP A 126 1.41 3.15 -8.20
CA TRP A 126 0.91 2.28 -9.27
C TRP A 126 1.50 2.69 -10.62
N LEU A 127 2.53 1.95 -11.06
CA LEU A 127 3.23 2.23 -12.33
C LEU A 127 2.81 1.30 -13.48
N SER A 128 1.87 0.39 -13.24
CA SER A 128 1.29 -0.50 -14.24
C SER A 128 0.20 0.21 -15.05
N PRO A 129 -0.29 -0.38 -16.17
CA PRO A 129 -1.45 0.15 -16.89
C PRO A 129 -2.67 0.36 -16.00
N ALA A 130 -3.53 1.32 -16.34
CA ALA A 130 -4.74 1.61 -15.58
C ALA A 130 -5.70 0.41 -15.58
N LYS A 131 -5.85 -0.25 -16.73
CA LYS A 131 -6.74 -1.41 -16.92
C LYS A 131 -6.39 -2.61 -16.04
N SER A 132 -5.15 -2.71 -15.54
CA SER A 132 -4.74 -3.79 -14.64
C SER A 132 -4.88 -3.41 -13.16
N PHE A 133 -5.39 -2.22 -12.84
CA PHE A 133 -5.74 -1.85 -11.46
C PHE A 133 -7.06 -2.53 -11.13
N GLY A 134 -6.95 -3.73 -10.56
CA GLY A 134 -8.04 -4.68 -10.50
C GLY A 134 -8.70 -4.77 -9.13
N PRO A 135 -9.54 -5.80 -8.95
CA PRO A 135 -10.21 -6.13 -7.70
C PRO A 135 -9.33 -6.06 -6.44
N ARG A 136 -8.09 -6.55 -6.50
CA ARG A 136 -7.18 -6.60 -5.34
C ARG A 136 -6.74 -5.21 -4.89
N GLU A 137 -6.40 -4.35 -5.84
CA GLU A 137 -6.02 -2.98 -5.56
C GLU A 137 -7.23 -2.15 -5.11
N MET A 138 -8.42 -2.42 -5.67
CA MET A 138 -9.67 -1.83 -5.20
C MET A 138 -9.96 -2.22 -3.73
N LEU A 139 -9.72 -3.47 -3.34
CA LEU A 139 -9.83 -3.91 -1.94
C LEU A 139 -8.88 -3.15 -1.00
N ALA A 140 -7.66 -2.86 -1.46
CA ALA A 140 -6.70 -2.10 -0.67
C ALA A 140 -7.18 -0.67 -0.42
N VAL A 141 -7.74 -0.02 -1.44
CA VAL A 141 -8.33 1.33 -1.32
C VAL A 141 -9.58 1.31 -0.43
N ASP A 142 -10.47 0.35 -0.64
CA ASP A 142 -11.72 0.22 0.12
C ASP A 142 -11.47 0.03 1.62
N THR A 143 -10.67 -0.99 1.98
CA THR A 143 -10.39 -1.29 3.38
C THR A 143 -9.59 -0.19 4.08
N LEU A 144 -8.75 0.56 3.33
CA LEU A 144 -8.09 1.76 3.85
C LEU A 144 -9.11 2.78 4.35
N PHE A 145 -10.12 3.10 3.54
CA PHE A 145 -11.13 4.09 3.91
C PHE A 145 -12.12 3.56 4.95
N THR A 146 -12.42 2.25 4.97
CA THR A 146 -13.22 1.65 6.06
C THR A 146 -12.54 1.82 7.42
N THR A 147 -11.23 1.62 7.49
CA THR A 147 -10.47 1.67 8.75
C THR A 147 -9.92 3.06 9.09
N ASN A 148 -9.84 3.95 8.09
CA ASN A 148 -9.34 5.33 8.24
C ASN A 148 -10.26 6.29 7.46
N PRO A 149 -11.51 6.51 7.91
CA PRO A 149 -12.51 7.27 7.14
C PRO A 149 -12.13 8.73 6.89
N GLY A 150 -11.30 9.33 7.75
CA GLY A 150 -10.76 10.68 7.56
C GLY A 150 -9.45 10.74 6.78
N ALA A 151 -9.04 9.66 6.10
CA ALA A 151 -7.78 9.61 5.36
C ALA A 151 -7.83 10.43 4.07
N CYS A 152 -6.64 10.84 3.61
CA CYS A 152 -6.43 11.28 2.24
C CYS A 152 -5.47 10.34 1.53
N LEU A 153 -5.84 9.86 0.36
CA LEU A 153 -5.04 8.92 -0.42
C LEU A 153 -4.59 9.56 -1.74
N VAL A 154 -3.27 9.58 -1.95
CA VAL A 154 -2.67 9.89 -3.25
C VAL A 154 -2.15 8.59 -3.86
N ILE A 155 -2.69 8.22 -5.03
CA ILE A 155 -2.14 7.13 -5.84
C ILE A 155 -1.20 7.75 -6.89
N LEU A 156 0.10 7.53 -6.73
CA LEU A 156 1.15 8.00 -7.64
C LEU A 156 1.15 7.11 -8.88
N SER A 157 0.53 7.59 -9.96
CA SER A 157 0.29 6.82 -11.17
C SER A 157 0.05 7.69 -12.39
N ASN A 158 0.88 7.51 -13.41
CA ASN A 158 0.68 8.18 -14.71
C ASN A 158 -0.54 7.63 -15.46
N SER A 159 -0.80 6.33 -15.32
CA SER A 159 -1.88 5.64 -16.02
C SER A 159 -3.24 5.91 -15.37
N LEU A 160 -3.33 5.94 -14.04
CA LEU A 160 -4.59 6.22 -13.33
C LEU A 160 -4.96 7.70 -13.28
N ASP A 161 -4.01 8.62 -13.46
CA ASP A 161 -4.31 10.04 -13.65
C ASP A 161 -4.85 10.29 -15.08
N SER A 162 -5.90 9.60 -15.48
CA SER A 162 -6.49 9.61 -16.82
C SER A 162 -8.02 9.45 -16.74
N PRO A 163 -8.77 9.67 -17.83
CA PRO A 163 -10.21 9.41 -17.84
C PRO A 163 -10.56 7.96 -17.47
N ILE A 164 -9.78 6.97 -17.94
CA ILE A 164 -9.96 5.56 -17.60
C ILE A 164 -9.73 5.34 -16.10
N GLY A 165 -8.64 5.87 -15.56
CA GLY A 165 -8.36 5.77 -14.13
C GLY A 165 -9.41 6.46 -13.27
N HIS A 166 -9.94 7.60 -13.71
CA HIS A 166 -11.08 8.24 -13.06
C HIS A 166 -12.31 7.34 -13.03
N THR A 167 -12.64 6.66 -14.13
CA THR A 167 -13.74 5.68 -14.16
C THR A 167 -13.50 4.53 -13.18
N ILE A 168 -12.28 4.00 -13.11
CA ILE A 168 -11.91 2.91 -12.18
C ILE A 168 -12.07 3.36 -10.73
N LEU A 169 -11.65 4.57 -10.39
CA LEU A 169 -11.70 5.10 -9.02
C LEU A 169 -13.04 5.77 -8.67
N LYS A 170 -13.94 5.93 -9.65
CA LYS A 170 -15.25 6.57 -9.49
C LYS A 170 -16.07 6.01 -8.31
N PRO A 171 -16.11 4.67 -8.06
CA PRO A 171 -16.86 4.13 -6.93
C PRO A 171 -16.44 4.68 -5.56
N PHE A 172 -15.15 5.04 -5.39
CA PHE A 172 -14.66 5.66 -4.16
C PHE A 172 -14.89 7.17 -4.13
N ILE A 173 -14.72 7.83 -5.28
CA ILE A 173 -14.93 9.27 -5.42
C ILE A 173 -16.40 9.63 -5.17
N ASP A 174 -17.34 8.86 -5.71
CA ASP A 174 -18.77 9.06 -5.54
C ASP A 174 -19.22 8.92 -4.07
N GLN A 175 -18.46 8.17 -3.25
CA GLN A 175 -18.71 8.04 -1.81
C GLN A 175 -18.11 9.19 -0.99
N GLY A 176 -17.47 10.17 -1.66
CA GLY A 176 -16.87 11.31 -0.99
C GLY A 176 -15.51 11.03 -0.35
N PHE A 177 -14.88 9.87 -0.63
CA PHE A 177 -13.55 9.60 -0.15
C PHE A 177 -12.52 10.56 -0.74
N ASN A 178 -11.58 11.00 0.08
CA ASN A 178 -10.53 11.93 -0.33
C ASN A 178 -9.40 11.18 -1.04
N LEU A 179 -9.65 10.80 -2.29
CA LEU A 179 -8.75 10.05 -3.15
C LEU A 179 -8.40 10.83 -4.41
N VAL A 180 -7.14 10.79 -4.82
CA VAL A 180 -6.71 11.29 -6.13
C VAL A 180 -5.57 10.45 -6.72
N ALA A 181 -5.65 10.13 -8.01
CA ALA A 181 -4.52 9.60 -8.77
C ALA A 181 -3.74 10.74 -9.45
N LEU A 182 -2.42 10.75 -9.31
CA LEU A 182 -1.55 11.82 -9.80
C LEU A 182 -0.40 11.28 -10.65
N THR A 183 -0.20 11.90 -11.83
CA THR A 183 1.03 11.74 -12.62
C THR A 183 2.21 12.24 -11.79
N LEU A 184 3.18 11.36 -11.54
CA LEU A 184 4.35 11.65 -10.72
C LEU A 184 5.40 12.48 -11.48
N ASP A 185 6.12 13.31 -10.74
CA ASP A 185 7.29 14.07 -11.25
C ASP A 185 8.55 13.58 -10.51
N ILE A 186 9.20 12.53 -11.04
CA ILE A 186 10.44 11.99 -10.45
C ILE A 186 11.51 13.07 -10.29
N PRO A 187 11.81 13.91 -11.31
CA PRO A 187 12.78 15.00 -11.14
C PRO A 187 12.45 15.91 -9.95
N PHE A 188 11.18 16.30 -9.75
CA PHE A 188 10.77 17.10 -8.59
C PHE A 188 10.95 16.35 -7.27
N LEU A 189 10.54 15.07 -7.22
CA LEU A 189 10.61 14.24 -6.02
C LEU A 189 12.05 14.01 -5.53
N VAL A 190 13.01 13.87 -6.46
CA VAL A 190 14.42 13.67 -6.08
C VAL A 190 15.21 14.97 -5.94
N LYS A 191 14.71 16.10 -6.46
CA LYS A 191 15.41 17.39 -6.40
C LYS A 191 15.76 17.77 -4.97
N ASN A 192 17.01 18.21 -4.75
CA ASN A 192 17.57 18.56 -3.44
C ASN A 192 17.58 17.38 -2.45
N THR A 193 17.69 16.16 -2.96
CA THR A 193 17.89 14.94 -2.16
C THR A 193 19.11 14.17 -2.67
N PRO A 194 19.69 13.26 -1.87
CA PRO A 194 20.79 12.41 -2.34
C PRO A 194 20.46 11.58 -3.60
N ALA A 195 19.18 11.28 -3.85
CA ALA A 195 18.74 10.51 -5.01
C ALA A 195 18.77 11.31 -6.33
N GLU A 196 18.99 12.63 -6.30
CA GLU A 196 19.14 13.42 -7.52
C GLU A 196 20.35 12.96 -8.35
N ALA A 197 21.44 12.57 -7.69
CA ALA A 197 22.64 12.04 -8.34
C ALA A 197 22.36 10.73 -9.09
N TRP A 198 21.56 9.84 -8.49
CA TRP A 198 21.12 8.60 -9.13
C TRP A 198 20.32 8.87 -10.40
N LEU A 199 19.35 9.80 -10.34
CA LEU A 199 18.55 10.13 -11.53
C LEU A 199 19.42 10.72 -12.64
N LYS A 200 20.36 11.61 -12.31
CA LYS A 200 21.32 12.16 -13.28
C LYS A 200 22.16 11.04 -13.93
N LYS A 201 22.65 10.10 -13.13
CA LYS A 201 23.45 8.96 -13.59
C LYS A 201 22.63 8.00 -14.48
N LEU A 202 21.39 7.70 -14.10
CA LEU A 202 20.48 6.91 -14.92
C LEU A 202 20.23 7.60 -16.27
N LYS A 203 19.86 8.89 -16.25
CA LYS A 203 19.59 9.70 -17.45
C LYS A 203 20.83 9.98 -18.31
N SER A 204 22.03 9.66 -17.85
CA SER A 204 23.22 9.73 -18.70
C SER A 204 23.27 8.59 -19.73
N GLY A 205 22.45 7.53 -19.58
CA GLY A 205 22.46 6.35 -20.45
C GLY A 205 23.79 5.56 -20.43
N LYS A 206 24.62 5.78 -19.40
CA LYS A 206 25.90 5.06 -19.17
C LYS A 206 25.78 4.04 -18.03
N MET A 207 24.79 4.21 -17.17
CA MET A 207 24.49 3.30 -16.08
C MET A 207 23.66 2.12 -16.57
N ASP A 208 23.97 0.93 -16.07
CA ASP A 208 23.12 -0.24 -16.25
C ASP A 208 21.85 -0.09 -15.38
N PRO A 209 20.64 -0.06 -15.97
CA PRO A 209 19.40 -0.02 -15.21
C PRO A 209 19.14 -1.34 -14.47
N GLY A 210 19.83 -2.42 -14.84
CA GLY A 210 19.71 -3.76 -14.28
C GLY A 210 18.70 -4.65 -15.00
N SER A 211 18.69 -5.93 -14.63
CA SER A 211 17.79 -6.96 -15.19
C SER A 211 16.38 -6.95 -14.59
N ILE A 212 16.18 -6.27 -13.45
CA ILE A 212 14.86 -6.08 -12.86
C ILE A 212 14.17 -4.92 -13.56
N PRO A 213 12.87 -5.03 -13.90
CA PRO A 213 12.13 -3.95 -14.53
C PRO A 213 12.28 -2.62 -13.79
N LEU A 214 12.56 -1.56 -14.55
CA LEU A 214 12.85 -0.24 -14.02
C LEU A 214 11.66 0.33 -13.25
N PHE A 215 10.43 0.02 -13.63
CA PHE A 215 9.24 0.46 -12.88
C PHE A 215 9.26 -0.03 -11.41
N MET A 216 9.81 -1.22 -11.13
CA MET A 216 9.91 -1.73 -9.77
C MET A 216 10.89 -0.90 -8.95
N ASN A 217 12.06 -0.62 -9.52
CA ASN A 217 13.07 0.23 -8.91
C ASN A 217 12.57 1.67 -8.75
N LEU A 218 11.83 2.21 -9.72
CA LEU A 218 11.20 3.53 -9.62
C LEU A 218 10.14 3.57 -8.52
N SER A 219 9.37 2.50 -8.32
CA SER A 219 8.45 2.39 -7.18
C SER A 219 9.21 2.40 -5.85
N ASP A 220 10.30 1.64 -5.74
CA ASP A 220 11.17 1.62 -4.56
C ASP A 220 11.78 2.99 -4.24
N LEU A 221 12.17 3.77 -5.26
CA LEU A 221 12.65 5.13 -5.08
C LEU A 221 11.51 6.08 -4.68
N THR A 222 10.36 5.97 -5.36
CA THR A 222 9.24 6.89 -5.22
C THR A 222 8.67 6.86 -3.81
N ARG A 223 8.53 5.66 -3.21
CA ARG A 223 8.06 5.53 -1.83
C ARG A 223 8.97 6.20 -0.79
N LEU A 224 10.29 6.20 -1.05
CA LEU A 224 11.25 6.88 -0.19
C LEU A 224 11.19 8.40 -0.39
N ALA A 225 11.18 8.84 -1.65
CA ALA A 225 11.21 10.25 -2.00
C ALA A 225 9.93 10.98 -1.60
N VAL A 226 8.76 10.35 -1.79
CA VAL A 226 7.48 10.96 -1.41
C VAL A 226 7.38 11.15 0.10
N LEU A 227 7.75 10.16 0.91
CA LEU A 227 7.75 10.29 2.36
C LEU A 227 8.78 11.31 2.85
N TYR A 228 9.95 11.42 2.21
CA TYR A 228 10.88 12.49 2.55
C TYR A 228 10.30 13.89 2.26
N LYS A 229 9.63 14.06 1.12
CA LYS A 229 9.09 15.35 0.63
C LYS A 229 7.80 15.78 1.31
N TYR A 230 7.02 14.84 1.82
CA TYR A 230 5.65 15.08 2.26
C TYR A 230 5.32 14.49 3.63
N GLY A 231 6.14 13.58 4.16
CA GLY A 231 5.80 12.77 5.32
C GLY A 231 4.59 11.87 5.05
N GLY A 232 3.95 11.42 6.13
CA GLY A 232 2.73 10.60 6.06
C GLY A 232 3.03 9.10 6.03
N ILE A 233 2.15 8.36 5.36
CA ILE A 233 2.14 6.89 5.36
C ILE A 233 2.25 6.39 3.92
N TYR A 234 3.25 5.56 3.64
CA TYR A 234 3.35 4.82 2.37
C TYR A 234 2.87 3.39 2.55
N LEU A 235 2.21 2.87 1.51
CA LEU A 235 1.66 1.52 1.44
C LEU A 235 1.82 0.95 0.03
N ASP A 236 2.17 -0.34 -0.07
CA ASP A 236 1.98 -1.09 -1.31
C ASP A 236 0.48 -1.27 -1.61
N THR A 237 0.14 -1.45 -2.89
CA THR A 237 -1.25 -1.58 -3.35
C THR A 237 -1.86 -2.96 -3.09
N ASP A 238 -1.10 -3.89 -2.52
CA ASP A 238 -1.50 -5.26 -2.21
C ASP A 238 -1.63 -5.48 -0.70
N ILE A 239 -2.21 -4.50 0.00
CA ILE A 239 -2.41 -4.49 1.44
C ILE A 239 -3.91 -4.47 1.74
N ILE A 240 -4.37 -5.31 2.66
CA ILE A 240 -5.72 -5.24 3.23
C ILE A 240 -5.63 -4.65 4.64
N PHE A 241 -6.39 -3.59 4.91
CA PHE A 241 -6.44 -2.94 6.21
C PHE A 241 -7.39 -3.65 7.15
N LEU A 242 -6.95 -3.80 8.40
CA LEU A 242 -7.69 -4.44 9.48
C LEU A 242 -7.97 -3.46 10.63
N ASN A 243 -7.08 -2.49 10.86
CA ASN A 243 -7.26 -1.47 11.90
C ASN A 243 -6.72 -0.11 11.46
N SER A 244 -7.15 0.96 12.13
CA SER A 244 -6.70 2.32 11.86
C SER A 244 -5.21 2.47 12.13
N MET A 245 -4.50 3.16 11.24
CA MET A 245 -3.09 3.52 11.40
C MET A 245 -2.90 4.94 11.94
N THR A 246 -3.99 5.61 12.32
CA THR A 246 -3.96 6.98 12.83
C THR A 246 -3.10 7.06 14.09
N GLY A 247 -2.21 8.06 14.15
CA GLY A 247 -1.34 8.29 15.30
C GLY A 247 0.02 7.59 15.25
N LEU A 248 0.23 6.65 14.32
CA LEU A 248 1.56 6.11 14.07
C LEU A 248 2.49 7.20 13.54
N ARG A 249 3.75 7.19 13.99
CA ARG A 249 4.80 8.12 13.57
C ARG A 249 6.16 7.43 13.56
N ASN A 250 7.01 7.81 12.61
CA ASN A 250 8.39 7.34 12.47
C ASN A 250 8.53 5.83 12.72
N ALA A 251 7.79 5.05 11.92
CA ALA A 251 7.58 3.64 12.12
C ALA A 251 7.85 2.82 10.85
N ILE A 252 8.39 1.62 11.06
CA ILE A 252 8.59 0.62 10.01
C ILE A 252 8.34 -0.79 10.59
N GLY A 253 7.98 -1.75 9.74
CA GLY A 253 7.73 -3.12 10.15
C GLY A 253 8.91 -4.07 10.01
N ALA A 254 9.08 -4.94 11.00
CA ALA A 254 9.87 -6.15 10.84
C ALA A 254 9.08 -7.18 10.03
N GLN A 255 9.63 -7.63 8.91
CA GLN A 255 9.07 -8.74 8.12
C GLN A 255 9.37 -10.09 8.77
N SER A 256 10.53 -10.22 9.42
CA SER A 256 10.94 -11.47 10.06
C SER A 256 11.80 -11.22 11.29
N LEU A 257 11.72 -12.15 12.23
CA LEU A 257 12.52 -12.17 13.46
C LEU A 257 13.45 -13.38 13.48
N HIS A 258 14.57 -13.24 14.19
CA HIS A 258 15.42 -14.36 14.52
C HIS A 258 14.71 -15.26 15.57
N PRO A 259 14.64 -16.59 15.38
CA PRO A 259 13.77 -17.45 16.19
C PRO A 259 14.04 -17.41 17.69
N LYS A 260 15.32 -17.26 18.08
CA LYS A 260 15.77 -17.30 19.49
C LYS A 260 15.77 -15.91 20.14
N THR A 261 16.52 -14.98 19.56
CA THR A 261 16.74 -13.63 20.12
C THR A 261 15.54 -12.70 19.96
N LYS A 262 14.58 -13.06 19.09
CA LYS A 262 13.43 -12.22 18.72
C LYS A 262 13.80 -10.85 18.13
N THR A 263 15.07 -10.63 17.80
CA THR A 263 15.52 -9.45 17.07
C THR A 263 15.10 -9.56 15.62
N TRP A 264 14.75 -8.44 14.98
CA TRP A 264 14.38 -8.45 13.58
C TRP A 264 15.58 -8.87 12.71
N THR A 265 15.30 -9.61 11.64
CA THR A 265 16.31 -10.05 10.63
C THR A 265 16.08 -9.39 9.27
N ARG A 266 14.84 -8.94 9.01
CA ARG A 266 14.46 -8.20 7.82
C ARG A 266 13.43 -7.16 8.21
N LEU A 267 13.69 -5.91 7.83
CA LEU A 267 12.67 -4.87 7.77
C LEU A 267 12.12 -4.81 6.34
N ASN A 268 10.91 -4.31 6.20
CA ASN A 268 10.27 -4.14 4.89
C ASN A 268 9.64 -2.74 4.81
N ASN A 269 9.69 -2.18 3.62
CA ASN A 269 9.25 -0.83 3.28
C ASN A 269 7.97 -0.83 2.41
N ALA A 270 7.22 -1.94 2.39
CA ALA A 270 5.85 -2.01 1.88
C ALA A 270 4.87 -1.20 2.74
N VAL A 271 5.24 -0.93 4.00
CA VAL A 271 4.60 0.07 4.84
C VAL A 271 5.67 0.90 5.55
N MET A 272 5.52 2.21 5.53
CA MET A 272 6.41 3.14 6.23
C MET A 272 5.62 4.37 6.68
N VAL A 273 5.88 4.83 7.89
CA VAL A 273 5.26 6.04 8.44
C VAL A 273 6.36 6.98 8.88
N PHE A 274 6.46 8.18 8.30
CA PHE A 274 7.52 9.11 8.65
C PHE A 274 7.04 10.55 8.64
N ASP A 275 7.60 11.34 9.54
CA ASP A 275 7.42 12.78 9.50
C ASP A 275 8.11 13.38 8.25
N LEU A 276 7.64 14.56 7.85
CA LEU A 276 8.21 15.33 6.75
C LEU A 276 9.71 15.60 6.97
N HIS A 277 10.53 15.40 5.94
CA HIS A 277 11.99 15.58 5.97
C HIS A 277 12.74 14.75 7.02
N HIS A 278 12.17 13.63 7.47
CA HIS A 278 12.79 12.80 8.50
C HIS A 278 14.23 12.37 8.10
N PRO A 279 15.25 12.52 8.97
CA PRO A 279 16.65 12.28 8.63
C PRO A 279 16.92 10.83 8.17
N LEU A 280 16.23 9.84 8.75
CA LEU A 280 16.36 8.45 8.30
C LEU A 280 15.90 8.25 6.84
N MET A 281 14.89 8.98 6.37
CA MET A 281 14.47 8.92 4.97
C MET A 281 15.54 9.48 4.03
N ARG A 282 16.29 10.50 4.48
CA ARG A 282 17.46 11.02 3.75
C ARG A 282 18.58 9.98 3.66
N GLU A 283 18.82 9.23 4.74
CA GLU A 283 19.78 8.11 4.74
C GLU A 283 19.37 6.99 3.78
N PHE A 284 18.07 6.66 3.70
CA PHE A 284 17.57 5.69 2.72
C PHE A 284 17.76 6.17 1.28
N LEU A 285 17.47 7.44 0.99
CA LEU A 285 17.69 8.03 -0.34
C LEU A 285 19.18 8.07 -0.71
N HIS A 286 20.05 8.32 0.28
CA HIS A 286 21.50 8.27 0.08
C HIS A 286 21.95 6.84 -0.26
N GLU A 287 21.58 5.86 0.55
CA GLU A 287 21.91 4.44 0.30
C GLU A 287 21.36 3.97 -1.06
N TYR A 288 20.13 4.37 -1.43
CA TYR A 288 19.54 4.05 -2.73
C TYR A 288 20.44 4.58 -3.85
N SER A 289 20.88 5.83 -3.74
CA SER A 289 21.69 6.49 -4.76
C SER A 289 23.08 5.87 -4.92
N THR A 290 23.77 5.63 -3.81
CA THR A 290 25.18 5.23 -3.83
C THR A 290 25.39 3.74 -4.05
N THR A 291 24.41 2.91 -3.66
CA THR A 291 24.57 1.45 -3.70
C THR A 291 23.72 0.76 -4.75
N PHE A 292 22.84 1.50 -5.47
CA PHE A 292 21.87 0.94 -6.41
C PHE A 292 22.38 -0.26 -7.20
N ASP A 293 21.62 -1.36 -7.15
CA ASP A 293 21.83 -2.51 -8.02
C ASP A 293 20.49 -3.03 -8.56
N GLY A 294 20.19 -2.67 -9.79
CA GLY A 294 18.98 -3.10 -10.49
C GLY A 294 19.00 -4.57 -10.92
N ASN A 295 20.04 -5.34 -10.61
CA ASN A 295 20.10 -6.77 -10.92
C ASN A 295 19.66 -7.66 -9.76
N ARG A 296 19.50 -7.10 -8.55
CA ARG A 296 19.28 -7.87 -7.32
C ARG A 296 17.92 -7.62 -6.71
N TRP A 297 17.10 -8.66 -6.63
CA TRP A 297 15.71 -8.53 -6.17
C TRP A 297 15.64 -8.06 -4.71
N GLY A 298 14.86 -7.01 -4.47
CA GLY A 298 14.69 -6.39 -3.16
C GLY A 298 15.90 -5.59 -2.66
N TYR A 299 17.03 -5.60 -3.36
CA TYR A 299 18.28 -4.99 -2.90
C TYR A 299 18.13 -3.48 -2.63
N ASN A 300 17.36 -2.79 -3.47
CA ASN A 300 17.07 -1.36 -3.38
C ASN A 300 15.86 -1.04 -2.48
N SER A 301 15.31 -2.03 -1.78
CA SER A 301 14.02 -1.91 -1.11
C SER A 301 14.03 -2.55 0.30
N PRO A 302 13.46 -3.74 0.62
CA PRO A 302 13.48 -4.23 1.99
C PRO A 302 14.90 -4.51 2.50
N TYR A 303 15.83 -4.87 1.62
CA TYR A 303 17.24 -5.06 2.00
C TYR A 303 17.94 -3.73 2.27
N LEU A 304 17.58 -2.67 1.54
CA LEU A 304 18.13 -1.33 1.74
C LEU A 304 17.81 -0.80 3.12
N VAL A 305 16.53 -0.75 3.48
CA VAL A 305 16.11 -0.20 4.79
C VAL A 305 16.68 -1.01 5.95
N SER A 306 16.79 -2.33 5.78
CA SER A 306 17.43 -3.21 6.76
C SER A 306 18.92 -2.90 6.95
N ARG A 307 19.68 -2.72 5.85
CA ARG A 307 21.11 -2.42 5.91
C ARG A 307 21.37 -1.08 6.57
N VAL A 308 20.59 -0.06 6.22
CA VAL A 308 20.74 1.29 6.77
C VAL A 308 20.44 1.30 8.26
N ILE A 309 19.30 0.76 8.70
CA ILE A 309 18.94 0.73 10.12
C ILE A 309 19.92 -0.13 10.93
N SER A 310 20.36 -1.28 10.41
CA SER A 310 21.38 -2.11 11.07
C SER A 310 22.70 -1.36 11.26
N ARG A 311 23.15 -0.64 10.22
CA ARG A 311 24.39 0.14 10.26
C ARG A 311 24.32 1.33 11.22
N LEU A 312 23.19 2.02 11.27
CA LEU A 312 23.00 3.20 12.11
C LEU A 312 22.76 2.83 13.58
N GLY A 313 22.17 1.67 13.84
CA GLY A 313 21.77 1.24 15.17
C GLY A 313 20.59 2.03 15.73
N HIS A 314 20.32 1.86 17.03
CA HIS A 314 19.27 2.59 17.71
C HIS A 314 19.82 3.94 18.17
N LYS A 315 19.52 4.99 17.40
CA LYS A 315 19.87 6.36 17.77
C LYS A 315 18.64 7.21 18.08
N PRO A 316 18.63 7.95 19.21
CA PRO A 316 17.49 8.79 19.59
C PRO A 316 17.12 9.83 18.52
N GLU A 317 18.09 10.33 17.75
CA GLU A 317 17.87 11.33 16.69
C GLU A 317 16.91 10.87 15.58
N TYR A 318 16.73 9.56 15.40
CA TYR A 318 15.81 9.01 14.40
C TYR A 318 14.42 8.68 14.97
N ASN A 319 14.24 8.71 16.30
CA ASN A 319 12.97 8.40 16.96
C ASN A 319 12.15 7.26 16.29
N LEU A 320 12.83 6.17 15.94
CA LEU A 320 12.27 5.12 15.09
C LEU A 320 11.60 4.03 15.93
N THR A 321 10.34 3.73 15.63
CA THR A 321 9.64 2.56 16.15
C THR A 321 9.68 1.42 15.14
N ILE A 322 10.25 0.28 15.53
CA ILE A 322 10.19 -0.95 14.72
C ILE A 322 9.07 -1.83 15.25
N PHE A 323 7.99 -1.96 14.49
CA PHE A 323 6.88 -2.82 14.85
C PHE A 323 7.21 -4.30 14.60
N PRO A 324 6.69 -5.22 15.43
CA PRO A 324 6.84 -6.65 15.21
C PRO A 324 6.08 -7.09 13.94
N PRO A 325 6.39 -8.29 13.38
CA PRO A 325 5.69 -8.80 12.21
C PRO A 325 4.17 -8.81 12.36
N ASP A 326 3.63 -9.16 13.53
CA ASP A 326 2.18 -9.26 13.73
C ASP A 326 1.43 -7.94 13.49
N ALA A 327 2.10 -6.79 13.54
CA ALA A 327 1.48 -5.50 13.26
C ALA A 327 1.18 -5.27 11.78
N PHE A 328 2.11 -5.65 10.88
CA PHE A 328 2.05 -5.30 9.45
C PHE A 328 2.25 -6.48 8.48
N TYR A 329 2.94 -7.52 8.94
CA TYR A 329 3.28 -8.74 8.20
C TYR A 329 2.91 -10.00 9.00
N PRO A 330 1.65 -10.14 9.48
CA PRO A 330 1.26 -11.24 10.37
C PRO A 330 1.43 -12.62 9.72
N VAL A 331 1.49 -12.70 8.39
CA VAL A 331 1.78 -13.94 7.66
C VAL A 331 2.86 -13.70 6.63
N ASN A 332 3.90 -14.52 6.70
CA ASN A 332 5.01 -14.45 5.76
C ASN A 332 4.60 -14.93 4.35
N TRP A 333 5.36 -14.51 3.35
CA TRP A 333 5.14 -14.85 1.94
C TRP A 333 5.15 -16.36 1.63
N LEU A 334 5.74 -17.20 2.48
CA LEU A 334 5.73 -18.66 2.32
C LEU A 334 4.38 -19.27 2.76
N LYS A 335 3.76 -18.69 3.79
CA LYS A 335 2.53 -19.19 4.40
C LYS A 335 1.28 -18.48 3.90
N ILE A 336 1.40 -17.29 3.30
CA ILE A 336 0.27 -16.52 2.79
C ILE A 336 -0.69 -17.32 1.89
N PRO A 337 -0.26 -18.31 1.06
CA PRO A 337 -1.19 -19.09 0.25
C PRO A 337 -2.24 -19.86 1.05
N SER A 338 -1.97 -20.21 2.31
CA SER A 338 -2.94 -20.95 3.14
C SER A 338 -4.15 -20.11 3.52
N LEU A 339 -4.05 -18.77 3.49
CA LEU A 339 -5.16 -17.89 3.85
C LEU A 339 -6.23 -17.77 2.75
N PHE A 340 -5.92 -18.23 1.53
CA PHE A 340 -6.80 -18.15 0.37
C PHE A 340 -7.69 -19.39 0.21
N LYS A 341 -7.40 -20.47 0.95
CA LYS A 341 -8.07 -21.77 0.80
C LYS A 341 -9.24 -21.91 1.76
N LYS A 342 -10.34 -22.51 1.28
CA LYS A 342 -11.48 -22.88 2.11
C LYS A 342 -11.10 -24.02 3.06
N PRO A 343 -11.62 -24.01 4.30
CA PRO A 343 -11.40 -25.13 5.22
C PRO A 343 -12.14 -26.38 4.73
N ALA A 344 -11.47 -27.53 4.73
CA ALA A 344 -12.05 -28.84 4.37
C ALA A 344 -12.43 -29.68 5.60
N THR A 345 -11.92 -29.34 6.78
CA THR A 345 -12.18 -30.07 8.03
C THR A 345 -12.60 -29.14 9.16
N THR A 346 -13.26 -29.68 10.19
CA THR A 346 -13.62 -28.92 11.41
C THR A 346 -12.40 -28.31 12.09
N ARG A 347 -11.25 -28.99 12.03
CA ARG A 347 -9.99 -28.46 12.58
C ARG A 347 -9.51 -27.24 11.80
N GLU A 348 -9.57 -27.28 10.48
CA GLU A 348 -9.20 -26.15 9.63
C GLU A 348 -10.19 -24.99 9.79
N ALA A 349 -11.49 -25.27 9.93
CA ALA A 349 -12.49 -24.24 10.21
C ALA A 349 -12.19 -23.49 11.53
N LYS A 350 -11.88 -24.23 12.61
CA LYS A 350 -11.44 -23.64 13.89
C LYS A 350 -10.16 -22.83 13.75
N TRP A 351 -9.21 -23.29 12.92
CA TRP A 351 -7.99 -22.54 12.63
C TRP A 351 -8.28 -21.23 11.88
N VAL A 352 -9.18 -21.25 10.90
CA VAL A 352 -9.63 -20.04 10.19
C VAL A 352 -10.23 -19.03 11.17
N GLU A 353 -11.17 -19.46 12.01
CA GLU A 353 -11.83 -18.60 13.01
C GLU A 353 -10.83 -17.96 13.97
N LYS A 354 -9.91 -18.77 14.51
CA LYS A 354 -8.85 -18.28 15.39
C LYS A 354 -7.94 -17.27 14.68
N THR A 355 -7.52 -17.57 13.45
CA THR A 355 -6.63 -16.70 12.67
C THR A 355 -7.27 -15.35 12.37
N VAL A 356 -8.54 -15.35 11.94
CA VAL A 356 -9.31 -14.12 11.70
C VAL A 356 -9.42 -13.29 12.98
N HIS A 357 -9.74 -13.92 14.11
CA HIS A 357 -9.87 -13.25 15.40
C HIS A 357 -8.54 -12.62 15.84
N GLU A 358 -7.43 -13.35 15.77
CA GLU A 358 -6.10 -12.87 16.16
C GLU A 358 -5.65 -11.68 15.30
N MET A 359 -5.87 -11.75 13.98
CA MET A 359 -5.51 -10.67 13.06
C MET A 359 -6.32 -9.40 13.28
N ASN A 360 -7.65 -9.51 13.42
CA ASN A 360 -8.50 -8.35 13.68
C ASN A 360 -8.18 -7.68 15.01
N LYS A 361 -7.70 -8.45 15.99
CA LYS A 361 -7.33 -7.91 17.31
C LYS A 361 -5.95 -7.25 17.33
N GLY A 362 -4.98 -7.78 16.58
CA GLY A 362 -3.56 -7.44 16.77
C GLY A 362 -2.86 -6.79 15.59
N SER A 363 -3.44 -6.84 14.38
CA SER A 363 -2.79 -6.38 13.16
C SER A 363 -3.42 -5.11 12.61
N TYR A 364 -2.61 -4.19 12.11
CA TYR A 364 -3.11 -3.05 11.33
C TYR A 364 -3.52 -3.47 9.92
N MET A 365 -2.82 -4.46 9.38
CA MET A 365 -2.98 -4.86 7.99
C MET A 365 -2.42 -6.26 7.72
N ILE A 366 -2.68 -6.75 6.51
CA ILE A 366 -2.05 -7.93 5.92
C ILE A 366 -1.50 -7.59 4.53
N HIS A 367 -0.22 -7.88 4.32
CA HIS A 367 0.44 -7.79 3.01
C HIS A 367 0.19 -9.07 2.21
N LEU A 368 -0.33 -8.94 0.99
CA LEU A 368 -0.76 -10.08 0.18
C LEU A 368 0.38 -10.73 -0.61
N TRP A 369 1.54 -10.08 -0.74
CA TRP A 369 2.67 -10.58 -1.52
C TRP A 369 2.28 -10.92 -2.96
N ASN A 370 1.79 -9.96 -3.75
CA ASN A 370 1.17 -10.19 -5.06
C ASN A 370 2.02 -11.04 -6.03
N LYS A 371 3.36 -11.03 -5.94
CA LYS A 371 4.23 -11.93 -6.71
C LYS A 371 3.90 -13.41 -6.48
N VAL A 372 3.46 -13.76 -5.28
CA VAL A 372 3.06 -15.11 -4.85
C VAL A 372 1.56 -15.33 -5.09
N THR A 373 0.72 -14.37 -4.69
CA THR A 373 -0.73 -14.62 -4.54
C THR A 373 -1.61 -14.08 -5.65
N ARG A 374 -1.12 -13.26 -6.58
CA ARG A 374 -1.97 -12.60 -7.60
C ARG A 374 -2.82 -13.56 -8.45
N LYS A 375 -2.34 -14.80 -8.65
CA LYS A 375 -3.05 -15.84 -9.41
C LYS A 375 -3.94 -16.74 -8.55
N MET A 376 -4.03 -16.48 -7.25
CA MET A 376 -4.85 -17.27 -6.34
C MET A 376 -6.25 -16.70 -6.23
N LYS A 377 -7.25 -17.58 -6.26
CA LYS A 377 -8.63 -17.24 -5.94
C LYS A 377 -8.79 -17.13 -4.43
N ILE A 378 -9.56 -16.15 -3.97
CA ILE A 378 -10.04 -16.09 -2.60
C ILE A 378 -11.22 -17.05 -2.49
N GLU A 379 -11.01 -18.22 -1.89
CA GLU A 379 -12.06 -19.21 -1.74
C GLU A 379 -13.03 -18.82 -0.60
N GLU A 380 -14.31 -19.08 -0.80
CA GLU A 380 -15.35 -18.79 0.18
C GLU A 380 -15.04 -19.49 1.52
N GLY A 381 -15.23 -18.76 2.61
CA GLY A 381 -14.96 -19.25 3.97
C GLY A 381 -13.48 -19.29 4.37
N SER A 382 -12.54 -18.99 3.46
CA SER A 382 -11.12 -18.82 3.78
C SER A 382 -10.87 -17.65 4.74
N VAL A 383 -9.66 -17.56 5.29
CA VAL A 383 -9.26 -16.42 6.15
C VAL A 383 -9.40 -15.11 5.39
N MET A 384 -8.88 -15.04 4.16
CA MET A 384 -8.96 -13.82 3.34
C MET A 384 -10.41 -13.43 3.04
N HIS A 385 -11.26 -14.41 2.69
CA HIS A 385 -12.68 -14.16 2.48
C HIS A 385 -13.32 -13.51 3.71
N ARG A 386 -13.12 -14.10 4.90
CA ARG A 386 -13.71 -13.57 6.14
C ARG A 386 -13.16 -12.19 6.52
N LEU A 387 -11.86 -11.95 6.36
CA LEU A 387 -11.26 -10.65 6.65
C LEU A 387 -11.83 -9.56 5.73
N ILE A 388 -11.90 -9.83 4.43
CA ILE A 388 -12.44 -8.89 3.44
C ILE A 388 -13.92 -8.64 3.70
N SER A 389 -14.74 -9.67 3.87
CA SER A 389 -16.18 -9.52 4.15
C SER A 389 -16.48 -8.68 5.40
N THR A 390 -15.54 -8.58 6.34
CA THR A 390 -15.70 -7.79 7.57
C THR A 390 -15.28 -6.32 7.40
N HIS A 391 -14.28 -6.04 6.55
CA HIS A 391 -13.66 -4.71 6.44
C HIS A 391 -14.00 -3.97 5.15
N CYS A 392 -14.75 -4.60 4.27
CA CYS A 392 -15.11 -4.03 2.99
C CYS A 392 -16.50 -3.40 3.03
N THR A 393 -16.61 -2.20 2.46
CA THR A 393 -17.89 -1.46 2.38
C THR A 393 -18.34 -1.27 0.93
N VAL A 394 -17.44 -0.83 0.04
CA VAL A 394 -17.75 -0.61 -1.38
C VAL A 394 -17.62 -1.90 -2.20
N CYS A 395 -16.74 -2.80 -1.78
CA CYS A 395 -16.37 -3.99 -2.54
C CYS A 395 -17.33 -5.18 -2.38
N GLY A 396 -18.52 -5.04 -1.77
CA GLY A 396 -19.44 -6.17 -1.52
C GLY A 396 -19.80 -6.99 -2.78
N ASN A 397 -19.62 -6.42 -3.97
CA ASN A 397 -19.80 -7.07 -5.27
C ASN A 397 -18.49 -7.60 -5.92
N ILE A 398 -17.33 -7.39 -5.31
CA ILE A 398 -16.01 -7.83 -5.79
C ILE A 398 -15.70 -9.21 -5.17
N THR A 399 -16.37 -10.25 -5.66
CA THR A 399 -16.11 -11.64 -5.24
C THR A 399 -14.99 -12.30 -6.04
N GLU A 400 -14.52 -11.68 -7.12
CA GLU A 400 -13.46 -12.19 -7.97
C GLU A 400 -12.21 -11.33 -7.83
N SER A 401 -11.14 -11.89 -7.25
CA SER A 401 -9.83 -11.25 -7.18
C SER A 401 -9.06 -11.29 -8.51
N HIS A 402 -9.74 -11.61 -9.61
CA HIS A 402 -9.15 -11.85 -10.93
C HIS A 402 -9.76 -10.90 -11.96
N SER A 403 -8.98 -9.90 -12.34
CA SER A 403 -9.08 -9.21 -13.62
C SER A 403 -7.68 -8.74 -13.96
#